data_AF-A0A560VL80-F1
#
_entry.id   AF-A0A560VL80-F1
#
_cell.length_a   1.000
_cell.length_b   1.000
_cell.length_c   1.000
_cell.angle_alpha   90.00
_cell.angle_beta   90.00
_cell.angle_gamma   90.00
#
_symmetry.space_group_name_H-M   'P 1'
#
loop_
_entity.id
_entity.type
_entity.pdbx_description
1 polymer ?
#
loop_
_entity_poly.entity_id
_entity_poly.type
_entity_poly.pdbx_seq_one_letter_code
_entity_poly.pdbx_strand_id
1 'polypeptide(L)'
;MEYPIYITRLGMRRYHGALPDFPAVQAAGGSYAELHALAAKAVVTCYDEQARLIPPPTTDMVILQASALDTGKGIWRFVDIDIGGVRSTSLRIELCLSRQFVHEIDRMANALGSTREAALSLMCERGGHPACGVGPDRLAPAALPALPLM
;
A
#
# COMPACT_ATOMS: atom_id res chain seq x y z
N MET A 1 -7.21 14.31 10.26
CA MET A 1 -8.28 13.46 9.67
C MET A 1 -8.60 12.37 10.67
N GLU A 2 -9.87 12.03 10.85
CA GLU A 2 -10.28 11.03 11.84
C GLU A 2 -10.29 9.62 11.27
N TYR A 3 -9.43 8.74 11.80
CA TYR A 3 -9.35 7.33 11.41
C TYR A 3 -9.94 6.43 12.50
N PRO A 4 -10.65 5.35 12.12
CA PRO A 4 -11.17 4.38 13.07
C PRO A 4 -10.02 3.62 13.75
N ILE A 5 -10.17 3.35 15.05
CA ILE A 5 -9.28 2.51 15.84
C ILE A 5 -10.13 1.55 16.68
N TYR A 6 -9.83 0.26 16.58
CA TYR A 6 -10.44 -0.76 17.43
C TYR A 6 -9.58 -0.94 18.67
N ILE A 7 -10.15 -0.63 19.83
CA ILE A 7 -9.43 -0.64 21.10
C ILE A 7 -9.82 -1.89 21.88
N THR A 8 -8.84 -2.73 22.16
CA THR A 8 -9.00 -3.90 23.04
C THR A 8 -8.17 -3.74 24.30
N ARG A 9 -8.55 -4.45 25.37
CA ARG A 9 -7.80 -4.45 26.62
C ARG A 9 -6.64 -5.44 26.52
N LEU A 10 -5.43 -4.96 26.80
CA LEU A 10 -4.22 -5.77 26.86
C LEU A 10 -3.79 -5.95 28.33
N GLY A 11 -4.21 -7.07 28.92
CA GLY A 11 -3.97 -7.35 30.34
C GLY A 11 -4.74 -6.40 31.27
N MET A 12 -4.20 -6.14 32.48
CA MET A 12 -4.95 -5.36 33.48
C MET A 12 -4.92 -3.85 33.27
N ARG A 13 -3.84 -3.30 32.68
CA ARG A 13 -3.54 -1.85 32.71
C ARG A 13 -3.24 -1.21 31.36
N ARG A 14 -3.31 -1.95 30.26
CA ARG A 14 -2.98 -1.41 28.93
C ARG A 14 -4.11 -1.63 27.95
N TYR A 15 -4.11 -0.80 26.92
CA TYR A 15 -4.98 -0.85 25.78
C TYR A 15 -4.13 -1.10 24.54
N HIS A 16 -4.62 -1.96 23.66
CA HIS A 16 -4.07 -2.17 22.32
C HIS A 16 -5.05 -1.55 21.32
N GLY A 17 -4.49 -0.90 20.30
CA GLY A 17 -5.25 -0.27 19.23
C GLY A 17 -4.86 -0.85 17.87
N ALA A 18 -5.85 -1.34 17.13
CA ALA A 18 -5.72 -1.77 15.75
C ALA A 18 -6.38 -0.75 14.81
N LEU A 19 -5.65 -0.29 13.80
CA LEU A 19 -6.13 0.63 12.78
C LEU A 19 -6.42 -0.17 11.49
N PRO A 20 -7.69 -0.34 11.07
CA PRO A 20 -8.03 -1.09 9.86
C PRO A 20 -7.40 -0.49 8.60
N ASP A 21 -7.32 0.85 8.54
CA ASP A 21 -6.73 1.56 7.40
C ASP A 21 -5.19 1.51 7.41
N PHE A 22 -4.58 1.14 8.54
CA PHE A 22 -3.13 1.05 8.71
C PHE A 22 -2.71 -0.29 9.33
N PRO A 23 -2.90 -1.43 8.64
CA PRO A 23 -2.71 -2.76 9.23
C PRO A 23 -1.27 -3.05 9.65
N ALA A 24 -0.29 -2.37 9.06
CA ALA A 24 1.13 -2.47 9.43
C ALA A 24 1.47 -1.71 10.73
N VAL A 25 0.58 -0.84 11.20
CA VAL A 25 0.79 0.00 12.39
C VAL A 25 0.17 -0.68 13.60
N GLN A 26 0.97 -0.79 14.67
CA GLN A 26 0.55 -1.35 15.95
C GLN A 26 0.76 -0.30 17.04
N ALA A 27 -0.23 -0.12 17.92
CA ALA A 27 -0.15 0.84 19.02
C ALA A 27 -0.67 0.24 20.33
N ALA A 28 -0.04 0.60 21.44
CA ALA A 28 -0.50 0.24 22.77
C ALA A 28 -0.16 1.34 23.79
N GLY A 29 -1.09 1.67 24.68
CA GLY A 29 -0.94 2.71 25.70
C GLY A 29 -1.58 2.32 27.04
N GLY A 30 -1.20 2.99 28.12
CA GLY A 30 -1.80 2.82 29.45
C GLY A 30 -3.12 3.59 29.64
N SER A 31 -3.39 4.57 28.77
CA SER A 31 -4.65 5.31 28.69
C SER A 31 -5.11 5.45 27.23
N TYR A 32 -6.36 5.84 27.00
CA TYR A 32 -6.85 6.13 25.64
C TYR A 32 -6.11 7.31 25.01
N ALA A 33 -5.84 8.37 25.78
CA ALA A 33 -5.09 9.52 25.29
C ALA A 33 -3.67 9.13 24.85
N GLU A 34 -2.98 8.33 25.65
CA GLU A 34 -1.65 7.81 25.31
C GLU A 34 -1.70 6.88 24.09
N LEU A 35 -2.67 5.95 24.04
CA LEU A 35 -2.85 5.07 22.89
C LEU A 35 -3.07 5.86 21.60
N HIS A 36 -3.94 6.88 21.64
CA HIS A 36 -4.23 7.72 20.48
C HIS A 36 -2.99 8.47 20.00
N ALA A 37 -2.24 9.09 20.92
CA ALA A 37 -1.01 9.81 20.58
C ALA A 37 0.05 8.89 19.97
N LEU A 38 0.23 7.70 20.54
CA LEU A 38 1.19 6.71 20.03
C LEU A 38 0.75 6.13 18.67
N ALA A 39 -0.55 5.89 18.48
CA ALA A 39 -1.11 5.44 17.20
C ALA A 39 -0.89 6.48 16.10
N ALA A 40 -1.23 7.75 16.33
CA ALA A 40 -1.04 8.83 15.37
C ALA A 40 0.44 9.00 15.01
N LYS A 41 1.33 9.00 16.01
CA LYS A 41 2.78 9.07 15.78
C LYS A 41 3.28 7.90 14.94
N ALA A 42 2.84 6.68 15.24
CA ALA A 42 3.27 5.49 14.52
C ALA A 42 2.82 5.50 13.05
N VAL A 43 1.60 5.99 12.76
CA VAL A 43 1.14 6.20 11.38
C VAL A 43 2.02 7.22 10.66
N VAL A 44 2.24 8.39 11.24
CA VAL A 44 3.10 9.43 10.63
C VAL A 44 4.50 8.86 10.34
N THR A 45 5.15 8.23 11.32
CA THR A 45 6.49 7.64 11.13
C THR A 45 6.51 6.52 10.07
N CYS A 46 5.45 5.74 9.95
CA CYS A 46 5.39 4.65 8.97
C CYS A 46 5.20 5.13 7.52
N TYR A 47 4.67 6.33 7.31
CA TYR A 47 4.30 6.85 5.98
C TYR A 47 5.11 8.08 5.55
N ASP A 48 5.71 8.81 6.48
CA ASP A 48 6.50 9.98 6.16
C ASP A 48 7.72 9.64 5.31
N GLU A 49 7.89 10.38 4.22
CA GLU A 49 8.90 10.15 3.18
C GLU A 49 8.89 8.75 2.55
N GLN A 50 7.84 7.96 2.79
CA GLN A 50 7.70 6.62 2.21
C GLN A 50 6.87 6.67 0.92
N ALA A 51 7.22 5.78 -0.02
CA ALA A 51 6.41 5.46 -1.19
C ALA A 51 5.20 4.56 -0.81
N ARG A 52 4.45 4.94 0.24
CA ARG A 52 3.16 4.35 0.61
C ARG A 52 2.01 5.34 0.48
N LEU A 53 0.96 4.93 -0.25
CA LEU A 53 -0.26 5.73 -0.35
C LEU A 53 -1.01 5.73 0.98
N ILE A 54 -1.41 6.92 1.44
CA ILE A 54 -2.21 7.07 2.64
C ILE A 54 -3.68 6.83 2.24
N PRO A 55 -4.33 5.78 2.76
CA PRO A 55 -5.72 5.48 2.42
C PRO A 55 -6.66 6.52 3.03
N PRO A 56 -7.84 6.77 2.44
CA PRO A 56 -8.89 7.55 3.10
C PRO A 56 -9.41 6.78 4.34
N PRO A 57 -9.90 7.49 5.38
CA PRO A 57 -10.43 6.85 6.57
C PRO A 57 -11.70 6.04 6.26
N THR A 58 -11.77 4.82 6.78
CA THR A 58 -13.00 4.03 6.74
C THR A 58 -13.99 4.57 7.76
N THR A 59 -15.07 5.20 7.29
CA THR A 59 -16.09 5.82 8.16
C THR A 59 -17.37 4.99 8.31
N ASP A 60 -17.57 3.98 7.46
CA ASP A 60 -18.74 3.11 7.49
C ASP A 60 -18.63 2.10 8.65
N MET A 61 -19.44 2.32 9.69
CA MET A 61 -19.48 1.46 10.87
C MET A 61 -19.95 0.04 10.58
N VAL A 62 -20.79 -0.18 9.56
CA VAL A 62 -21.25 -1.53 9.19
C VAL A 62 -20.08 -2.33 8.64
N ILE A 63 -19.24 -1.71 7.80
CA ILE A 63 -18.00 -2.32 7.29
C ILE A 63 -17.04 -2.63 8.44
N LEU A 64 -16.85 -1.68 9.36
CA LEU A 64 -15.95 -1.86 10.51
C LEU A 64 -16.39 -3.02 11.42
N GLN A 65 -17.69 -3.10 11.73
CA GLN A 65 -18.26 -4.16 12.58
C GLN A 65 -18.27 -5.53 11.92
N ALA A 66 -18.37 -5.59 10.59
CA ALA A 66 -18.26 -6.84 9.83
C ALA A 66 -16.80 -7.31 9.65
N SER A 67 -15.81 -6.47 9.99
CA SER A 67 -14.40 -6.79 9.81
C SER A 67 -13.91 -7.82 10.83
N ALA A 68 -12.86 -8.57 10.48
CA ALA A 68 -12.21 -9.54 11.38
C ALA A 68 -11.54 -8.88 12.60
N LEU A 69 -11.35 -7.55 12.59
CA LEU A 69 -10.83 -6.82 13.74
C LEU A 69 -11.86 -6.71 14.85
N ASP A 70 -13.15 -6.64 14.51
CA ASP A 70 -14.20 -6.53 15.52
C ASP A 70 -14.46 -7.89 16.17
N THR A 71 -13.69 -8.17 17.21
CA THR A 71 -13.83 -9.38 18.03
C THR A 71 -15.04 -9.35 18.98
N GLY A 72 -15.82 -8.25 19.01
CA GLY A 72 -16.85 -7.98 20.02
C GLY A 72 -16.33 -7.75 21.45
N LYS A 73 -15.01 -7.76 21.68
CA LYS A 73 -14.38 -7.58 23.00
C LYS A 73 -13.77 -6.20 23.21
N GLY A 74 -13.76 -5.38 22.17
CA GLY A 74 -13.23 -4.03 22.17
C GLY A 74 -14.30 -2.98 21.90
N ILE A 75 -13.84 -1.75 21.69
CA ILE A 75 -14.68 -0.62 21.29
C ILE A 75 -14.07 0.08 20.08
N TRP A 76 -14.92 0.55 19.19
CA TRP A 76 -14.51 1.46 18.12
C TRP A 76 -14.42 2.89 18.64
N ARG A 77 -13.35 3.58 18.25
CA ARG A 77 -13.17 5.02 18.41
C ARG A 77 -12.63 5.60 17.12
N PHE A 78 -12.66 6.91 17.01
CA PHE A 78 -11.99 7.65 15.96
C PHE A 78 -10.84 8.44 16.59
N VAL A 79 -9.69 8.43 15.93
CA VAL A 79 -8.49 9.16 16.34
C VAL A 79 -8.12 10.15 15.25
N ASP A 80 -7.90 11.40 15.62
CA ASP A 80 -7.37 12.38 14.68
C ASP A 80 -5.89 12.10 14.42
N ILE A 81 -5.56 11.94 13.14
CA ILE A 81 -4.22 11.77 12.63
C ILE A 81 -3.95 12.90 11.65
N ASP A 82 -2.92 13.70 11.92
CA ASP A 82 -2.50 14.77 11.03
C ASP A 82 -1.73 14.20 9.83
N ILE A 83 -2.50 13.88 8.79
CA ILE A 83 -1.99 13.45 7.49
C ILE A 83 -1.46 14.63 6.66
N GLY A 84 -1.89 15.87 6.96
CA GLY A 84 -1.48 17.05 6.21
C GLY A 84 0.02 17.32 6.34
N GLY A 85 0.63 16.90 7.45
CA GLY A 85 2.08 16.93 7.65
C GLY A 85 2.87 15.77 7.04
N VAL A 86 2.21 14.71 6.57
CA VAL A 86 2.90 13.50 6.06
C VAL A 86 3.31 13.70 4.60
N ARG A 87 4.62 13.65 4.33
CA ARG A 87 5.16 13.79 2.98
C ARG A 87 5.27 12.44 2.28
N SER A 88 4.12 11.83 1.97
CA SER A 88 4.12 10.63 1.12
C SER A 88 4.63 10.99 -0.28
N THR A 89 5.60 10.22 -0.79
CA THR A 89 6.13 10.36 -2.16
C THR A 89 5.36 9.51 -3.17
N SER A 90 4.21 8.98 -2.78
CA SER A 90 3.43 8.03 -3.58
C SER A 90 2.49 8.71 -4.53
N LEU A 91 2.44 8.20 -5.76
CA LEU A 91 1.48 8.61 -6.78
C LEU A 91 0.53 7.45 -7.08
N ARG A 92 -0.77 7.73 -7.10
CA ARG A 92 -1.76 6.79 -7.60
C ARG A 92 -1.84 6.92 -9.11
N ILE A 93 -1.63 5.80 -9.81
CA ILE A 93 -1.75 5.72 -11.26
C ILE A 93 -2.81 4.68 -11.63
N GLU A 94 -3.57 4.97 -12.68
CA GLU A 94 -4.48 4.02 -13.32
C GLU A 94 -3.78 3.41 -14.53
N LEU A 95 -3.86 2.09 -14.70
CA LEU A 95 -3.06 1.34 -15.65
C LEU A 95 -3.80 0.12 -16.21
N CYS A 96 -3.61 -0.12 -17.52
CA CYS A 96 -4.11 -1.31 -18.20
C CYS A 96 -2.96 -2.32 -18.35
N LEU A 97 -3.12 -3.51 -17.77
CA LEU A 97 -2.14 -4.60 -17.85
C LEU A 97 -2.74 -5.82 -18.54
N SER A 98 -1.88 -6.70 -19.07
CA SER A 98 -2.35 -7.98 -19.60
C SER A 98 -2.94 -8.84 -18.47
N ARG A 99 -3.97 -9.64 -18.79
CA ARG A 99 -4.62 -10.54 -17.82
C ARG A 99 -3.61 -11.46 -17.12
N GLN A 100 -2.64 -11.97 -17.87
CA GLN A 100 -1.60 -12.85 -17.33
C GLN A 100 -0.74 -12.12 -16.28
N PHE A 101 -0.33 -10.88 -16.56
CA PHE A 101 0.50 -10.12 -15.64
C PHE A 101 -0.25 -9.78 -14.34
N VAL A 102 -1.55 -9.44 -14.44
CA VAL A 102 -2.40 -9.25 -13.25
C VAL A 102 -2.48 -10.52 -12.40
N HIS A 103 -2.60 -11.70 -13.01
CA HIS A 103 -2.61 -12.97 -12.28
C HIS A 103 -1.28 -13.27 -11.56
N GLU A 104 -0.15 -12.87 -12.12
CA GLU A 104 1.16 -13.03 -11.47
C GLU A 104 1.30 -12.11 -10.25
N ILE A 105 0.85 -10.85 -10.36
CA ILE A 105 0.79 -9.91 -9.24
C ILE A 105 -0.07 -10.50 -8.11
N ASP A 106 -1.27 -11.00 -8.43
CA ASP A 106 -2.20 -11.60 -7.46
C ASP A 106 -1.58 -12.80 -6.73
N ARG A 107 -0.91 -13.68 -7.48
CA ARG A 107 -0.25 -14.85 -6.91
C ARG A 107 0.84 -14.43 -5.93
N MET A 108 1.65 -13.43 -6.29
CA MET A 108 2.75 -12.98 -5.45
C MET A 108 2.25 -12.23 -4.21
N ALA A 109 1.24 -11.36 -4.35
CA ALA A 109 0.62 -10.66 -3.24
C ALA A 109 0.07 -11.65 -2.20
N ASN A 110 -0.65 -12.68 -2.66
CA ASN A 110 -1.17 -13.74 -1.79
C ASN A 110 -0.04 -14.54 -1.11
N ALA A 111 1.01 -14.92 -1.84
CA ALA A 111 2.14 -15.65 -1.29
C ALA A 111 2.90 -14.86 -0.23
N LEU A 112 2.95 -13.53 -0.35
CA LEU A 112 3.63 -12.62 0.58
C LEU A 112 2.71 -12.10 1.70
N GLY A 113 1.41 -12.41 1.67
CA GLY A 113 0.43 -11.79 2.57
C GLY A 113 0.41 -10.26 2.46
N SER A 114 0.58 -9.73 1.25
CA SER A 114 0.75 -8.30 0.97
C SER A 114 -0.27 -7.79 -0.05
N THR A 115 -0.22 -6.50 -0.38
CA THR A 115 -1.11 -5.89 -1.39
C THR A 115 -0.54 -6.05 -2.81
N ARG A 116 -1.40 -5.85 -3.83
CA ARG A 116 -1.01 -5.87 -5.25
C ARG A 116 0.06 -4.82 -5.56
N GLU A 117 -0.06 -3.63 -4.99
CA GLU A 117 0.87 -2.52 -5.17
C GLU A 117 2.24 -2.83 -4.56
N ALA A 118 2.25 -3.39 -3.35
CA ALA A 118 3.49 -3.82 -2.69
C ALA A 118 4.17 -4.95 -3.47
N ALA A 119 3.39 -5.91 -3.96
CA ALA A 119 3.87 -6.96 -4.85
C ALA A 119 4.45 -6.37 -6.15
N LEU A 120 3.72 -5.46 -6.82
CA LEU A 120 4.18 -4.82 -8.04
C LEU A 120 5.47 -4.01 -7.84
N SER A 121 5.60 -3.26 -6.74
CA SER A 121 6.84 -2.55 -6.39
C SER A 121 8.01 -3.51 -6.30
N LEU A 122 7.83 -4.61 -5.55
CA LEU A 122 8.88 -5.62 -5.38
C LEU A 122 9.25 -6.31 -6.70
N MET A 123 8.26 -6.55 -7.57
CA MET A 123 8.47 -7.07 -8.93
C MET A 123 9.34 -6.12 -9.76
N CYS A 124 9.07 -4.81 -9.70
CA CYS A 124 9.86 -3.80 -10.40
C CYS A 124 11.27 -3.66 -9.82
N GLU A 125 11.43 -3.68 -8.49
CA GLU A 125 12.72 -3.63 -7.81
C GLU A 125 13.59 -4.84 -8.16
N ARG A 126 12.99 -6.03 -8.21
CA ARG A 126 13.69 -7.28 -8.58
C ARG A 126 13.93 -7.41 -10.08
N GLY A 127 13.09 -6.80 -10.90
CA GLY A 127 13.24 -6.75 -12.36
C GLY A 127 14.15 -5.62 -12.85
N GLY A 128 14.58 -4.70 -11.97
CA GLY A 128 15.31 -3.50 -12.35
C GLY A 128 16.83 -3.63 -12.26
N HIS A 129 17.50 -3.94 -13.39
CA HIS A 129 18.73 -3.29 -13.91
C HIS A 129 19.29 -3.99 -15.17
N PRO A 130 20.10 -3.32 -16.04
CA PRO A 130 19.91 -2.04 -16.71
C PRO A 130 19.64 -2.27 -18.22
N ALA A 131 18.72 -1.53 -18.86
CA ALA A 131 18.69 -1.51 -20.32
C ALA A 131 19.78 -0.55 -20.85
N CYS A 132 21.03 -0.97 -20.73
CA CYS A 132 22.09 -0.55 -21.63
C CYS A 132 22.40 -1.75 -22.52
N GLY A 133 22.07 -1.64 -23.82
CA GLY A 133 22.62 -2.51 -24.86
C GLY A 133 21.62 -3.36 -25.66
N VAL A 134 21.60 -3.05 -26.96
CA VAL A 134 21.17 -3.87 -28.10
C VAL A 134 19.68 -3.79 -28.48
N GLY A 135 19.44 -3.12 -29.60
CA GLY A 135 18.13 -2.81 -30.18
C GLY A 135 17.35 -4.02 -30.72
N PRO A 136 16.23 -3.72 -31.40
CA PRO A 136 16.38 -3.59 -32.85
C PRO A 136 15.80 -2.27 -33.35
N ASP A 137 16.63 -1.53 -34.08
CA ASP A 137 16.16 -0.56 -35.07
C ASP A 137 15.17 -1.27 -36.01
N ARG A 138 13.90 -0.89 -35.91
CA ARG A 138 12.96 -1.00 -37.02
C ARG A 138 12.96 0.33 -37.75
N LEU A 139 13.53 0.36 -38.96
CA LEU A 139 12.86 0.78 -40.21
C LEU A 139 13.90 1.07 -41.30
N ALA A 140 14.02 0.17 -42.28
CA ALA A 140 14.12 0.52 -43.69
C ALA A 140 13.93 -0.76 -44.53
N PRO A 141 12.97 -0.82 -45.46
CA PRO A 141 13.00 -1.82 -46.51
C PRO A 141 14.14 -1.47 -47.46
N ALA A 142 15.15 -2.33 -47.56
CA ALA A 142 16.19 -2.21 -48.57
C ALA A 142 15.53 -2.30 -49.95
N ALA A 143 15.59 -1.19 -50.70
CA ALA A 143 15.29 -1.16 -52.12
C ALA A 143 16.19 -2.15 -52.86
N LEU A 144 15.59 -3.04 -53.65
CA LEU A 144 16.29 -3.85 -54.63
C LEU A 144 16.95 -2.93 -55.68
N PRO A 145 18.24 -3.10 -56.02
CA PRO A 145 18.79 -2.40 -57.17
C PRO A 145 18.30 -3.07 -58.46
N ALA A 146 17.73 -2.26 -59.36
CA ALA A 146 17.48 -2.64 -60.74
C ALA A 146 18.82 -2.83 -61.46
N LEU A 147 19.03 -4.00 -62.07
CA LEU A 147 20.15 -4.25 -62.98
C LEU A 147 19.79 -3.69 -64.37
N PRO A 148 20.69 -2.96 -65.05
CA PRO A 148 20.49 -2.61 -66.45
C PRO A 148 20.77 -3.83 -67.34
N LEU A 149 19.84 -4.09 -68.26
CA LEU A 149 20.06 -4.92 -69.44
C LEU A 149 21.12 -4.26 -70.33
N MET A 150 22.21 -4.96 -70.60
CA MET A 150 22.98 -4.97 -71.86
C MET A 150 23.79 -6.27 -71.91
#